data_AF-A0A7C5C0A5-F1
#
_entry.id   AF-A0A7C5C0A5-F1
#
_cell.length_a   1.000
_cell.length_b   1.000
_cell.length_c   1.000
_cell.angle_alpha   90.00
_cell.angle_beta   90.00
_cell.angle_gamma   90.00
#
_symmetry.space_group_name_H-M   'P 1'
#
loop_
_entity.id
_entity.type
_entity.pdbx_description
1 polymer ?
#
loop_
_entity_poly.entity_id
_entity_poly.type
_entity_poly.pdbx_seq_one_letter_code
_entity_poly.pdbx_strand_id
1 'polypeptide(L)'
;MDKREELLLNIKETIWPRRITMIGFLFLISFLRLFRNSGYFLELHWITILFLFFWLLSSFALEIFASKFKTLSSLENFYCFYLFLEFVWLTLIIYFIGGITWIGGFFYWFTIMYANLHLPRKKAILMVFLGVLMFNELVIIQFLGFPTYKFLPNAPYQNVYYVVLTLGIIDCFLIYVGLVSNLIRNSFDKKGEELQRALEKLEEEQIILQIRADARTKTVSDLSEELKRKVEESTANLKKKIQELEKLKELTKGREERLLSLKNELKKLKETSKK
;
A
#
# COMPACT_ATOMS: atom_id res chain seq x y z
N MET A 1 6.32 9.10 3.01
CA MET A 1 6.30 8.35 4.28
C MET A 1 7.74 8.25 4.78
N ASP A 2 8.00 8.47 6.08
CA ASP A 2 9.34 8.30 6.63
C ASP A 2 9.75 6.82 6.56
N LYS A 3 10.97 6.51 6.08
CA LYS A 3 11.49 5.13 5.96
C LYS A 3 11.44 4.37 7.29
N ARG A 4 11.52 5.09 8.41
CA ARG A 4 11.34 4.51 9.75
C ARG A 4 9.90 4.02 9.96
N GLU A 5 8.91 4.84 9.62
CA GLU A 5 7.50 4.50 9.79
C GLU A 5 7.10 3.35 8.89
N GLU A 6 7.61 3.33 7.66
CA GLU A 6 7.47 2.21 6.73
C GLU A 6 8.03 0.90 7.33
N LEU A 7 9.25 0.92 7.85
CA LEU A 7 9.86 -0.24 8.49
C LEU A 7 9.04 -0.70 9.72
N LEU A 8 8.58 0.24 10.55
CA LEU A 8 7.77 -0.07 11.73
C LEU A 8 6.43 -0.72 11.33
N LEU A 9 5.78 -0.20 10.29
CA LEU A 9 4.53 -0.74 9.76
C LEU A 9 4.74 -2.15 9.22
N ASN A 10 5.76 -2.35 8.39
CA ASN A 10 6.14 -3.66 7.86
C ASN A 10 6.45 -4.68 8.99
N ILE A 11 7.14 -4.26 10.05
CA ILE A 11 7.40 -5.11 11.21
C ILE A 11 6.07 -5.50 11.90
N LYS A 12 5.15 -4.55 12.11
CA LYS A 12 3.85 -4.83 12.72
C LYS A 12 3.02 -5.80 11.89
N GLU A 13 2.97 -5.61 10.58
CA GLU A 13 2.23 -6.47 9.66
C GLU A 13 2.80 -7.90 9.61
N THR A 14 4.11 -8.06 9.74
CA THR A 14 4.75 -9.38 9.75
C THR A 14 4.69 -10.11 11.09
N ILE A 15 4.54 -9.40 12.21
CA ILE A 15 4.43 -10.00 13.55
C ILE A 15 3.20 -10.91 13.67
N TRP A 16 2.05 -10.48 13.12
CA TRP A 16 0.80 -11.21 13.32
C TRP A 16 0.78 -12.58 12.63
N PRO A 17 1.14 -12.72 11.33
CA PRO A 17 1.30 -14.02 10.69
C PRO A 17 2.30 -14.92 11.41
N ARG A 18 3.42 -14.35 11.88
CA ARG A 18 4.44 -15.09 12.63
C ARG A 18 3.88 -15.68 13.93
N ARG A 19 3.15 -14.90 14.72
CA ARG A 19 2.51 -15.39 15.95
C ARG A 19 1.54 -16.53 15.66
N ILE A 20 0.75 -16.41 14.60
CA ILE A 20 -0.17 -17.48 14.18
C ILE A 20 0.60 -18.75 13.83
N THR A 21 1.68 -18.63 13.06
CA THR A 21 2.50 -19.80 12.72
C THR A 21 3.11 -20.45 13.96
N MET A 22 3.65 -19.66 14.90
CA MET A 22 4.22 -20.15 16.16
C MET A 22 3.16 -20.82 17.05
N ILE A 23 1.98 -20.21 17.17
CA ILE A 23 0.84 -20.78 17.91
C ILE A 23 0.39 -22.08 17.25
N GLY A 24 0.30 -22.11 15.91
CA GLY A 24 0.00 -23.31 15.14
C GLY A 24 1.01 -24.43 15.41
N PHE A 25 2.31 -24.13 15.41
CA PHE A 25 3.36 -25.09 15.75
C PHE A 25 3.28 -25.56 17.21
N LEU A 26 2.98 -24.66 18.16
CA LEU A 26 2.77 -25.01 19.56
C LEU A 26 1.60 -25.98 19.73
N PHE A 27 0.46 -25.71 19.07
CA PHE A 27 -0.67 -26.62 19.08
C PHE A 27 -0.36 -27.95 18.41
N LEU A 28 0.31 -27.92 17.25
CA LEU A 28 0.71 -29.13 16.53
C LEU A 28 1.62 -30.01 17.39
N ILE A 29 2.66 -29.44 17.99
CA ILE A 29 3.62 -30.19 18.82
C ILE A 29 2.96 -30.68 20.11
N SER A 30 2.08 -29.88 20.71
CA SER A 30 1.31 -30.29 21.90
C SER A 30 0.34 -31.43 21.57
N PHE A 31 -0.34 -31.35 20.42
CA PHE A 31 -1.24 -32.39 19.93
C PHE A 31 -0.49 -33.69 19.63
N LEU A 32 0.60 -33.62 18.86
CA LEU A 32 1.46 -34.77 18.58
C LEU A 32 1.97 -35.46 19.84
N ARG A 33 2.25 -34.69 20.90
CA ARG A 33 2.65 -35.23 22.20
C ARG A 33 1.55 -36.01 22.91
N LEU A 34 0.26 -35.72 22.69
CA LEU A 34 -0.84 -36.50 23.29
C LEU A 34 -0.88 -37.93 22.76
N PHE A 35 -0.43 -38.15 21.51
CA PHE A 35 -0.34 -39.47 20.88
C PHE A 35 0.91 -40.26 21.30
N ARG A 36 1.76 -39.72 22.19
CA ARG A 36 2.97 -40.40 22.70
C ARG A 36 2.71 -41.79 23.26
N ASN A 37 1.54 -42.03 23.86
CA ASN A 37 1.19 -43.32 24.46
C ASN A 37 0.86 -44.42 23.43
N SER A 38 0.78 -44.10 22.14
CA SER A 38 0.45 -45.08 21.10
C SER A 38 1.63 -45.97 20.67
N GLY A 39 2.83 -45.76 21.22
CA GLY A 39 4.02 -46.58 20.94
C GLY A 39 4.70 -46.32 19.59
N TYR A 40 4.06 -45.53 18.70
CA TYR A 40 4.57 -45.25 17.36
C TYR A 40 5.14 -43.83 17.18
N PHE A 41 5.04 -42.94 18.18
CA PHE A 41 5.37 -41.52 17.98
C PHE A 41 6.08 -40.81 19.15
N LEU A 42 7.19 -40.15 18.79
CA LEU A 42 7.71 -38.89 19.32
C LEU A 42 8.04 -38.83 20.83
N GLU A 43 9.31 -39.08 21.17
CA GLU A 43 9.91 -38.59 22.42
C GLU A 43 10.16 -37.07 22.35
N LEU A 44 9.10 -36.29 22.14
CA LEU A 44 9.18 -34.83 22.18
C LEU A 44 9.41 -34.37 23.62
N HIS A 45 10.60 -33.83 23.87
CA HIS A 45 10.96 -33.30 25.17
C HIS A 45 10.15 -32.03 25.49
N TRP A 46 9.77 -31.86 26.76
CA TRP A 46 8.99 -30.68 27.19
C TRP A 46 9.73 -29.36 26.96
N ILE A 47 11.07 -29.42 26.90
CA ILE A 47 11.96 -28.29 26.60
C ILE A 47 11.66 -27.67 25.22
N THR A 48 11.25 -28.47 24.22
CA THR A 48 10.90 -27.93 22.89
C THR A 48 9.70 -26.99 22.96
N ILE A 49 8.69 -27.34 23.77
CA ILE A 49 7.52 -26.47 24.00
C ILE A 49 7.93 -25.19 24.71
N LEU A 50 8.84 -25.30 25.69
CA LEU A 50 9.39 -24.15 26.40
C LEU A 50 10.14 -23.20 25.44
N PHE A 51 10.96 -23.70 24.52
CA PHE A 51 11.62 -22.84 23.53
C PHE A 51 10.65 -22.19 22.54
N LEU A 52 9.62 -22.90 22.08
CA LEU A 52 8.57 -22.30 21.25
C LEU A 52 7.81 -21.21 22.02
N PHE A 53 7.55 -21.42 23.30
CA PHE A 53 6.94 -20.41 24.16
C PHE A 53 7.83 -19.17 24.31
N PHE A 54 9.13 -19.34 24.54
CA PHE A 54 10.08 -18.22 24.61
C PHE A 54 10.23 -17.51 23.27
N TRP A 55 10.22 -18.25 22.16
CA TRP A 55 10.22 -17.66 20.83
C TRP A 55 8.96 -16.82 20.60
N LEU A 56 7.78 -17.32 20.98
CA LEU A 56 6.53 -16.56 20.93
C LEU A 56 6.61 -15.31 21.82
N LEU A 57 7.11 -15.43 23.05
CA LEU A 57 7.29 -14.31 23.97
C LEU A 57 8.23 -13.23 23.41
N SER A 58 9.31 -13.65 22.74
CA SER A 58 10.24 -12.73 22.08
C SER A 58 9.54 -11.89 20.99
N SER A 59 8.54 -12.45 20.30
CA SER A 59 7.74 -11.70 19.31
C SER A 59 6.88 -10.60 19.94
N PHE A 60 6.44 -10.78 21.20
CA PHE A 60 5.74 -9.72 21.96
C PHE A 60 6.71 -8.64 22.39
N ALA A 61 7.92 -9.02 22.83
CA ALA A 61 8.97 -8.06 23.14
C ALA A 61 9.30 -7.19 21.90
N LEU A 62 9.39 -7.80 20.71
CA LEU A 62 9.64 -7.05 19.47
C LEU A 62 8.62 -5.92 19.27
N GLU A 63 7.33 -6.19 19.40
CA GLU A 63 6.28 -5.18 19.21
C GLU A 63 6.38 -4.02 20.21
N ILE A 64 6.58 -4.36 21.49
CA ILE A 64 6.66 -3.39 22.59
C ILE A 64 7.88 -2.48 22.42
N PHE A 65 9.03 -3.07 22.09
CA PHE A 65 10.30 -2.33 22.01
C PHE A 65 10.51 -1.65 20.66
N ALA A 66 10.01 -2.19 19.54
CA ALA A 66 10.16 -1.58 18.21
C ALA A 66 9.58 -0.16 18.17
N SER A 67 8.45 0.07 18.85
CA SER A 67 7.82 1.40 18.92
C SER A 67 8.64 2.45 19.69
N LYS A 68 9.55 2.02 20.58
CA LYS A 68 10.34 2.91 21.44
C LYS A 68 11.56 3.52 20.75
N PHE A 69 12.04 2.92 19.66
CA PHE A 69 13.22 3.42 18.94
C PHE A 69 12.86 4.60 18.02
N LYS A 70 13.53 5.74 18.23
CA LYS A 70 13.29 6.98 17.47
C LYS A 70 14.07 7.05 16.14
N THR A 71 15.19 6.34 16.05
CA THR A 71 16.09 6.39 14.88
C THR A 71 15.95 5.14 14.02
N LEU A 72 15.96 5.30 12.70
CA LEU A 72 15.90 4.20 11.73
C LEU A 72 17.00 3.16 11.96
N SER A 73 18.25 3.59 12.10
CA SER A 73 19.38 2.68 12.29
C SER A 73 19.25 1.83 13.56
N SER A 74 18.76 2.40 14.65
CA SER A 74 18.52 1.69 15.91
C SER A 74 17.40 0.66 15.77
N LEU A 75 16.31 1.01 15.07
CA LEU A 75 15.22 0.08 14.78
C LEU A 75 15.69 -1.09 13.92
N GLU A 76 16.46 -0.82 12.86
CA GLU A 76 17.04 -1.87 12.02
C GLU A 76 18.01 -2.78 12.79
N ASN A 77 18.88 -2.23 13.64
CA ASN A 77 19.81 -3.01 14.46
C ASN A 77 19.04 -3.89 15.45
N PHE A 78 18.01 -3.34 16.10
CA PHE A 78 17.16 -4.08 17.01
C PHE A 78 16.41 -5.22 16.31
N TYR A 79 15.85 -4.96 15.13
CA TYR A 79 15.18 -5.99 14.34
C TYR A 79 16.17 -7.06 13.84
N CYS A 80 17.38 -6.67 13.43
CA CYS A 80 18.45 -7.60 13.08
C CYS A 80 18.81 -8.52 14.26
N PHE A 81 18.93 -7.96 15.47
CA PHE A 81 19.19 -8.73 16.68
C PHE A 81 18.02 -9.68 17.01
N TYR A 82 16.78 -9.24 16.86
CA TYR A 82 15.61 -10.09 17.03
C TYR A 82 15.62 -11.29 16.05
N LEU A 83 15.91 -11.05 14.77
CA LEU A 83 16.00 -12.12 13.78
C LEU A 83 17.17 -13.08 14.08
N PHE A 84 18.25 -12.58 14.68
CA PHE A 84 19.34 -13.44 15.15
C PHE A 84 18.88 -14.33 16.31
N LEU A 85 18.16 -13.79 17.28
CA LEU A 85 17.54 -14.59 18.35
C LEU A 85 16.56 -15.62 17.79
N GLU A 86 15.83 -15.30 16.73
CA GLU A 86 14.96 -16.24 16.05
C GLU A 86 15.74 -17.41 15.43
N PHE A 87 16.92 -17.19 14.83
CA PHE A 87 17.80 -18.30 14.44
C PHE A 87 18.22 -19.14 15.63
N VAL A 88 18.59 -18.53 16.76
CA VAL A 88 18.97 -19.28 17.97
C VAL A 88 17.80 -20.15 18.45
N TRP A 89 16.59 -19.60 18.54
CA TRP A 89 15.41 -20.38 18.93
C TRP A 89 15.11 -21.50 17.95
N LEU A 90 15.14 -21.23 16.64
CA LEU A 90 14.95 -22.24 15.61
C LEU A 90 15.99 -23.36 15.71
N THR A 91 17.27 -23.00 15.88
CA THR A 91 18.37 -23.96 16.04
C THR A 91 18.11 -24.88 17.22
N LEU A 92 17.76 -24.32 18.38
CA LEU A 92 17.45 -25.09 19.58
C LEU A 92 16.23 -25.99 19.36
N ILE A 93 15.14 -25.45 18.81
CA ILE A 93 13.92 -26.22 18.54
C ILE A 93 14.23 -27.40 17.61
N ILE A 94 14.93 -27.18 16.50
CA ILE A 94 15.27 -28.22 15.53
C ILE A 94 16.24 -29.24 16.14
N TYR A 95 17.20 -28.79 16.96
CA TYR A 95 18.10 -29.67 17.71
C TYR A 95 17.33 -30.66 18.60
N PHE A 96 16.39 -30.15 19.40
CA PHE A 96 15.61 -30.99 20.33
C PHE A 96 14.52 -31.80 19.64
N ILE A 97 14.05 -31.37 18.47
CA ILE A 97 13.22 -32.20 17.60
C ILE A 97 14.06 -33.30 16.94
N GLY A 98 15.40 -33.19 16.84
CA GLY A 98 16.22 -34.20 16.15
C GLY A 98 15.95 -34.27 14.64
N GLY A 99 15.55 -33.13 14.07
CA GLY A 99 15.11 -32.98 12.67
C GLY A 99 16.16 -32.34 11.77
N ILE A 100 17.34 -32.94 11.63
CA ILE A 100 18.32 -32.54 10.59
C ILE A 100 17.91 -32.95 9.17
N THR A 101 16.81 -33.67 9.03
CA THR A 101 16.18 -33.81 7.71
C THR A 101 15.92 -32.44 7.08
N TRP A 102 15.76 -32.40 5.75
CA TRP A 102 15.61 -31.16 4.97
C TRP A 102 14.54 -30.19 5.51
N ILE A 103 13.60 -30.71 6.30
CA ILE A 103 12.58 -29.96 7.04
C ILE A 103 13.20 -28.91 7.98
N GLY A 104 14.32 -29.21 8.66
CA GLY A 104 14.99 -28.25 9.54
C GLY A 104 15.50 -27.02 8.77
N GLY A 105 16.20 -27.24 7.66
CA GLY A 105 16.71 -26.18 6.79
C GLY A 105 15.60 -25.32 6.19
N PHE A 106 14.44 -25.91 5.90
CA PHE A 106 13.28 -25.17 5.41
C PHE A 106 12.82 -24.07 6.39
N PHE A 107 12.89 -24.26 7.70
CA PHE A 107 12.46 -23.22 8.65
C PHE A 107 13.33 -21.97 8.63
N TYR A 108 14.63 -22.11 8.38
CA TYR A 108 15.57 -20.98 8.29
C TYR A 108 15.23 -20.05 7.12
N TRP A 109 14.60 -20.58 6.07
CA TRP A 109 14.25 -19.81 4.88
C TRP A 109 13.34 -18.61 5.20
N PHE A 110 12.50 -18.71 6.24
CA PHE A 110 11.47 -17.71 6.55
C PHE A 110 12.16 -16.51 7.17
N THR A 111 13.01 -16.76 8.16
CA THR A 111 13.85 -15.74 8.80
C THR A 111 14.76 -15.06 7.79
N ILE A 112 15.37 -15.81 6.87
CA ILE A 112 16.20 -15.26 5.79
C ILE A 112 15.37 -14.36 4.86
N MET A 113 14.20 -14.84 4.41
CA MET A 113 13.31 -14.07 3.54
C MET A 113 12.90 -12.76 4.21
N TYR A 114 12.46 -12.79 5.46
CA TYR A 114 12.08 -11.59 6.19
C TYR A 114 13.25 -10.62 6.40
N ALA A 115 14.46 -11.14 6.69
CA ALA A 115 15.65 -10.30 6.78
C ALA A 115 15.89 -9.55 5.46
N ASN A 116 15.82 -10.25 4.33
CA ASN A 116 16.09 -9.66 3.01
C ASN A 116 15.00 -8.71 2.52
N LEU A 117 13.75 -8.88 2.96
CA LEU A 117 12.66 -7.98 2.61
C LEU A 117 12.72 -6.66 3.40
N HIS A 118 13.09 -6.69 4.68
CA HIS A 118 12.94 -5.54 5.57
C HIS A 118 14.24 -4.86 6.00
N LEU A 119 15.38 -5.56 5.98
CA LEU A 119 16.67 -4.99 6.38
C LEU A 119 17.45 -4.44 5.19
N PRO A 120 18.38 -3.49 5.42
CA PRO A 120 19.32 -3.07 4.39
C PRO A 120 20.22 -4.23 3.95
N ARG A 121 20.63 -4.22 2.68
CA ARG A 121 21.39 -5.30 2.01
C ARG A 121 22.55 -5.85 2.85
N LYS A 122 23.35 -4.98 3.48
CA LYS A 122 24.49 -5.40 4.32
C LYS A 122 24.07 -6.28 5.49
N LYS A 123 23.01 -5.91 6.20
CA LYS A 123 22.46 -6.68 7.33
C LYS A 123 21.75 -7.93 6.84
N ALA A 124 21.04 -7.85 5.71
CA ALA A 124 20.39 -9.00 5.12
C ALA A 124 21.37 -10.11 4.71
N ILE A 125 22.49 -9.75 4.05
CA ILE A 125 23.57 -10.69 3.71
C ILE A 125 24.17 -11.30 4.98
N LEU A 126 24.38 -10.50 6.03
CA LEU A 126 24.83 -11.01 7.33
C LEU A 126 23.86 -12.06 7.89
N MET A 127 22.54 -11.84 7.79
CA MET A 127 21.55 -12.81 8.25
C MET A 127 21.54 -14.11 7.42
N VAL A 128 21.77 -14.04 6.10
CA VAL A 128 21.95 -15.25 5.28
C VAL A 128 23.16 -16.04 5.75
N PHE A 129 24.29 -15.36 5.93
CA PHE A 129 25.53 -15.99 6.41
C PHE A 129 25.35 -16.62 7.80
N LEU A 130 24.73 -15.91 8.74
CA LEU A 130 24.43 -16.43 10.07
C LEU A 130 23.46 -17.63 10.04
N GLY A 131 22.45 -17.61 9.16
CA GLY A 131 21.54 -18.72 8.99
C GLY A 131 22.25 -19.99 8.49
N VAL A 132 23.11 -19.86 7.48
CA VAL A 132 23.96 -20.95 6.97
C VAL A 132 24.91 -21.46 8.05
N LEU A 133 25.59 -20.55 8.75
CA LEU A 133 26.53 -20.90 9.83
C LEU A 133 25.82 -21.71 10.94
N MET A 134 24.69 -21.21 11.46
CA MET A 134 23.93 -21.86 12.53
C MET A 134 23.38 -23.22 12.12
N PHE A 135 22.90 -23.34 10.88
CA PHE A 135 22.47 -24.63 10.34
C PHE A 135 23.64 -25.62 10.21
N ASN A 136 24.79 -25.15 9.73
CA ASN A 136 25.98 -26.00 9.57
C ASN A 136 26.53 -26.46 10.91
N GLU A 137 26.59 -25.57 11.90
CA GLU A 137 26.95 -25.91 13.28
C GLU A 137 26.00 -26.97 13.86
N LEU A 138 24.69 -26.78 13.68
CA LEU A 138 23.69 -27.76 14.09
C LEU A 138 23.95 -29.13 13.44
N VAL A 139 24.26 -29.15 12.15
CA VAL A 139 24.53 -30.39 11.42
C VAL A 139 25.79 -31.09 11.88
N ILE A 140 26.86 -30.34 12.12
CA ILE A 140 28.12 -30.87 12.64
C ILE A 140 27.92 -31.44 14.05
N ILE A 141 27.20 -30.75 14.93
CA ILE A 141 26.95 -31.21 16.30
C ILE A 141 26.23 -32.58 16.29
N GLN A 142 25.24 -32.77 15.42
CA GLN A 142 24.54 -34.05 15.35
C GLN A 142 25.36 -35.13 14.64
N PHE A 143 26.17 -34.77 13.65
CA PHE A 143 27.14 -35.69 13.03
C PHE A 143 28.13 -36.26 14.06
N LEU A 144 28.59 -35.42 15.01
CA LEU A 144 29.47 -35.83 16.12
C LEU A 144 28.78 -36.76 17.15
N GLY A 145 27.47 -37.00 17.01
CA GLY A 145 26.74 -37.94 17.86
C GLY A 145 26.35 -37.38 19.23
N PHE A 146 26.34 -36.05 19.40
CA PHE A 146 25.74 -35.47 20.60
C PHE A 146 24.26 -35.87 20.69
N PRO A 147 23.76 -36.26 21.89
CA PRO A 147 22.48 -36.92 22.03
C PRO A 147 21.35 -35.98 21.62
N THR A 148 20.73 -36.30 20.47
CA THR A 148 19.47 -35.73 20.03
C THR A 148 18.34 -36.72 20.24
N TYR A 149 17.17 -36.22 20.62
CA TYR A 149 15.96 -37.03 20.71
C TYR A 149 15.56 -37.46 19.30
N LYS A 150 15.37 -38.77 19.10
CA LYS A 150 15.15 -39.34 17.77
C LYS A 150 13.70 -39.13 17.34
N PHE A 151 13.43 -38.06 16.59
CA PHE A 151 12.14 -37.90 15.90
C PHE A 151 11.95 -38.92 14.78
N LEU A 152 13.02 -39.28 14.09
CA LEU A 152 13.05 -40.36 13.10
C LEU A 152 14.03 -41.45 13.55
N PRO A 153 13.55 -42.69 13.79
CA PRO A 153 14.45 -43.82 13.99
C PRO A 153 15.27 -44.03 12.70
N ASN A 154 16.59 -44.18 12.83
CA ASN A 154 17.54 -44.48 11.76
C ASN A 154 17.84 -43.37 10.73
N ALA A 155 17.69 -42.10 11.10
CA ALA A 155 18.16 -41.05 10.20
C ALA A 155 19.69 -41.14 9.98
N PRO A 156 20.18 -41.05 8.72
CA PRO A 156 21.56 -41.40 8.33
C PRO A 156 22.57 -40.30 8.68
N TYR A 157 22.47 -39.72 9.87
CA TYR A 157 23.30 -38.59 10.30
C TYR A 157 24.78 -38.97 10.48
N GLN A 158 25.10 -40.24 10.63
CA GLN A 158 26.49 -40.73 10.70
C GLN A 158 27.11 -40.97 9.31
N ASN A 159 26.31 -40.93 8.24
CA ASN A 159 26.82 -41.10 6.89
C ASN A 159 27.37 -39.77 6.36
N VAL A 160 28.69 -39.70 6.18
CA VAL A 160 29.40 -38.51 5.68
C VAL A 160 28.82 -38.01 4.35
N TYR A 161 28.47 -38.92 3.42
CA TYR A 161 27.92 -38.53 2.13
C TYR A 161 26.56 -37.84 2.26
N TYR A 162 25.71 -38.34 3.16
CA TYR A 162 24.41 -37.74 3.42
C TYR A 162 24.54 -36.34 4.03
N VAL A 163 25.47 -36.17 4.98
CA VAL A 163 25.74 -34.88 5.63
C VAL A 163 26.27 -33.86 4.63
N VAL A 164 27.30 -34.21 3.86
CA VAL A 164 27.87 -33.31 2.85
C VAL A 164 26.84 -32.91 1.80
N LEU A 165 26.01 -33.85 1.33
CA LEU A 165 24.96 -33.57 0.36
C LEU A 165 23.86 -32.68 0.96
N THR A 166 23.47 -32.91 2.21
CA THR A 166 22.46 -32.10 2.90
C THR A 166 22.96 -30.67 3.11
N LEU A 167 24.20 -30.49 3.58
CA LEU A 167 24.83 -29.18 3.71
C LEU A 167 24.88 -28.46 2.36
N GLY A 168 25.37 -29.13 1.31
CA GLY A 168 25.46 -28.53 -0.02
C GLY A 168 24.12 -28.09 -0.58
N ILE A 169 23.08 -28.93 -0.51
CA ILE A 169 21.74 -28.61 -1.02
C ILE A 169 21.10 -27.49 -0.21
N ILE A 170 21.11 -27.59 1.12
CA ILE A 170 20.46 -26.60 1.98
C ILE A 170 21.19 -25.25 1.93
N ASP A 171 22.52 -25.23 1.92
CA ASP A 171 23.29 -23.99 1.80
C ASP A 171 23.01 -23.29 0.47
N CYS A 172 23.03 -24.04 -0.64
CA CYS A 172 22.65 -23.50 -1.95
C CYS A 172 21.22 -22.95 -1.94
N PHE A 173 20.29 -23.67 -1.31
CA PHE A 173 18.90 -23.25 -1.19
C PHE A 173 18.74 -21.97 -0.35
N LEU A 174 19.38 -21.88 0.82
CA LEU A 174 19.30 -20.71 1.69
C LEU A 174 19.93 -19.47 1.04
N ILE A 175 21.07 -19.64 0.36
CA ILE A 175 21.69 -18.58 -0.44
C ILE A 175 20.75 -18.15 -1.57
N TYR A 176 20.17 -19.10 -2.30
CA TYR A 176 19.20 -18.82 -3.36
C TYR A 176 18.00 -18.02 -2.84
N VAL A 177 17.41 -18.42 -1.71
CA VAL A 177 16.30 -17.69 -1.07
C VAL A 177 16.71 -16.26 -0.72
N GLY A 178 17.92 -16.05 -0.20
CA GLY A 178 18.44 -14.72 0.08
C GLY A 178 18.56 -13.86 -1.19
N LEU A 179 19.08 -14.42 -2.29
CA LEU A 179 19.19 -13.73 -3.57
C LEU A 179 17.83 -13.37 -4.17
N VAL A 180 16.92 -14.33 -4.23
CA VAL A 180 15.56 -14.13 -4.75
C VAL A 180 14.81 -13.08 -3.93
N SER A 181 14.92 -13.13 -2.60
CA SER A 181 14.27 -12.16 -1.72
C SER A 181 14.80 -10.73 -1.96
N ASN A 182 16.10 -10.57 -2.21
CA ASN A 182 16.69 -9.28 -2.59
C ASN A 182 16.20 -8.79 -3.97
N LEU A 183 16.02 -9.69 -4.95
CA LEU A 183 15.46 -9.33 -6.25
C LEU A 183 14.01 -8.87 -6.13
N ILE A 184 13.22 -9.58 -5.34
CA ILE A 184 11.82 -9.23 -5.04
C ILE A 184 11.76 -7.83 -4.41
N ARG A 185 12.59 -7.56 -3.38
CA ARG A 185 12.67 -6.24 -2.74
C ARG A 185 12.99 -5.14 -3.75
N ASN A 186 13.99 -5.33 -4.60
CA ASN A 186 14.36 -4.32 -5.60
C ASN A 186 13.25 -4.07 -6.64
N SER A 187 12.45 -5.10 -6.96
CA SER A 187 11.30 -4.96 -7.86
C SER A 187 10.18 -4.15 -7.21
N PHE A 188 9.91 -4.39 -5.92
CA PHE A 188 8.95 -3.60 -5.14
C PHE A 188 9.40 -2.15 -4.98
N ASP A 189 10.67 -1.90 -4.66
CA ASP A 189 11.22 -0.54 -4.55
C ASP A 189 11.00 0.24 -5.87
N LYS A 190 11.31 -0.37 -7.03
CA LYS A 190 11.12 0.26 -8.34
C LYS A 190 9.65 0.55 -8.65
N LYS A 191 8.76 -0.42 -8.42
CA LYS A 191 7.32 -0.24 -8.64
C LYS A 191 6.73 0.82 -7.71
N GLY A 192 7.24 0.92 -6.48
CA GLY A 192 6.87 1.97 -5.53
C GLY A 192 7.25 3.35 -6.06
N GLU A 193 8.48 3.52 -6.56
CA GLU A 193 8.92 4.78 -7.16
C GLU A 193 8.13 5.15 -8.43
N GLU A 194 7.83 4.17 -9.29
CA GLU A 194 6.99 4.37 -10.48
C GLU A 194 5.57 4.80 -10.12
N LEU A 195 4.97 4.16 -9.10
CA LEU A 195 3.63 4.50 -8.63
C LEU A 195 3.59 5.90 -8.03
N GLN A 196 4.59 6.27 -7.22
CA GLN A 196 4.69 7.62 -6.66
C GLN A 196 4.78 8.67 -7.77
N ARG A 197 5.63 8.46 -8.79
CA ARG A 197 5.72 9.37 -9.94
C ARG A 197 4.43 9.45 -10.75
N ALA A 198 3.69 8.35 -10.86
CA ALA A 198 2.39 8.35 -11.54
C ALA A 198 1.34 9.15 -10.75
N LEU A 199 1.35 9.05 -9.42
CA LEU A 199 0.49 9.85 -8.55
C LEU A 199 0.83 11.34 -8.62
N GLU A 200 2.12 11.71 -8.58
CA GLU A 200 2.56 13.10 -8.72
C GLU A 200 2.09 13.71 -10.06
N LYS A 201 2.21 12.96 -11.16
CA LYS A 201 1.69 13.40 -12.47
C LYS A 201 0.17 13.55 -12.51
N LEU A 202 -0.56 12.63 -11.87
CA LEU A 202 -2.02 12.71 -11.79
C LEU A 202 -2.46 13.93 -10.99
N GLU A 203 -1.78 14.26 -9.88
CA GLU A 203 -2.05 15.47 -9.11
C GLU A 203 -1.77 16.74 -9.91
N GLU A 204 -0.66 16.80 -10.65
CA GLU A 204 -0.35 17.93 -11.55
C GLU A 204 -1.41 18.09 -12.65
N GLU A 205 -1.82 17.00 -13.29
CA GLU A 205 -2.88 17.01 -14.31
C GLU A 205 -4.22 17.46 -13.72
N GLN A 206 -4.57 17.01 -12.52
CA GLN A 206 -5.79 17.43 -11.83
C GLN A 206 -5.79 18.94 -11.55
N ILE A 207 -4.67 19.49 -11.07
CA ILE A 207 -4.53 20.93 -10.83
C ILE A 207 -4.69 21.72 -12.14
N ILE A 208 -4.04 21.28 -13.23
CA ILE A 208 -4.15 21.93 -14.54
C ILE A 208 -5.59 21.88 -15.06
N LEU A 209 -6.27 20.74 -14.92
CA LEU A 209 -7.66 20.58 -15.31
C LEU A 209 -8.59 21.48 -14.50
N GLN A 210 -8.36 21.61 -13.20
CA GLN A 210 -9.13 22.49 -12.33
C GLN A 210 -8.95 23.96 -12.73
N ILE A 211 -7.71 24.42 -12.95
CA ILE A 211 -7.43 25.77 -13.45
C ILE A 211 -8.13 26.02 -14.80
N ARG A 212 -8.11 25.05 -15.71
CA ARG A 212 -8.78 25.16 -17.01
C ARG A 212 -10.31 25.21 -16.87
N ALA A 213 -10.88 24.42 -15.96
CA ALA A 213 -12.31 24.42 -15.68
C ALA A 213 -12.76 25.76 -15.11
N ASP A 214 -11.99 26.32 -14.16
CA ASP A 214 -12.26 27.63 -13.55
C ASP A 214 -12.15 28.76 -14.58
N ALA A 215 -11.11 28.75 -15.42
CA ALA A 215 -10.94 29.71 -16.50
C ALA A 215 -12.09 29.66 -17.52
N ARG A 216 -12.54 28.45 -17.91
CA ARG A 216 -13.71 28.29 -18.78
C ARG A 216 -14.99 28.77 -18.12
N THR A 217 -15.18 28.48 -16.84
CA THR A 217 -16.36 28.91 -16.08
C THR A 217 -16.43 30.44 -16.01
N LYS A 218 -15.28 31.09 -15.75
CA LYS A 218 -15.19 32.55 -15.77
C LYS A 218 -15.49 33.13 -17.14
N THR A 219 -14.92 32.56 -18.20
CA THR A 219 -15.17 33.00 -19.59
C THR A 219 -16.65 32.90 -19.96
N VAL A 220 -17.32 31.80 -19.57
CA VAL A 220 -18.76 31.62 -19.80
C VAL A 220 -19.59 32.63 -19.00
N SER A 221 -19.20 32.92 -17.75
CA SER A 221 -19.84 33.94 -16.93
C SER A 221 -19.74 35.33 -17.56
N ASP A 222 -18.52 35.74 -17.96
CA ASP A 222 -18.26 37.04 -18.58
C ASP A 222 -19.06 37.21 -19.88
N LEU A 223 -19.08 36.17 -20.73
CA LEU A 223 -19.89 36.14 -21.95
C LEU A 223 -21.40 36.22 -21.66
N SER A 224 -21.88 35.52 -20.64
CA SER A 224 -23.30 35.55 -20.24
C SER A 224 -23.72 36.95 -19.76
N GLU A 225 -22.86 37.61 -18.99
CA GLU A 225 -23.08 38.97 -18.50
C GLU A 225 -23.05 40.00 -19.64
N GLU A 226 -22.11 39.87 -20.56
CA GLU A 226 -22.05 40.70 -21.78
C GLU A 226 -23.32 40.50 -22.64
N LEU A 227 -23.77 39.26 -22.82
CA LEU A 227 -24.97 38.95 -23.59
C LEU A 227 -26.21 39.58 -22.94
N LYS A 228 -26.35 39.47 -21.61
CA LYS A 228 -27.46 40.11 -20.87
C LYS A 228 -27.46 41.61 -21.07
N ARG A 229 -26.31 42.27 -20.92
CA ARG A 229 -26.19 43.72 -21.14
C ARG A 229 -26.61 44.11 -22.56
N LYS A 230 -26.19 43.34 -23.57
CA LYS A 230 -26.52 43.59 -24.97
C LYS A 230 -27.99 43.38 -25.29
N VAL A 231 -28.62 42.38 -24.66
CA VAL A 231 -30.08 42.16 -24.73
C VAL A 231 -30.82 43.32 -24.08
N GLU A 232 -30.46 43.73 -22.87
CA GLU A 232 -31.07 44.88 -22.18
C GLU A 232 -30.97 46.17 -22.99
N GLU A 233 -29.79 46.45 -23.54
CA GLU A 233 -29.54 47.63 -24.38
C GLU A 233 -30.40 47.58 -25.65
N SER A 234 -30.48 46.42 -26.31
CA SER A 234 -31.31 46.22 -27.50
C SER A 234 -32.80 46.36 -27.18
N THR A 235 -33.26 45.80 -26.06
CA THR A 235 -34.66 45.92 -25.60
C THR A 235 -35.01 47.37 -25.25
N ALA A 236 -34.12 48.10 -24.58
CA ALA A 236 -34.31 49.52 -24.28
C ALA A 236 -34.38 50.37 -25.55
N ASN A 237 -33.51 50.10 -26.53
CA ASN A 237 -33.48 50.81 -27.80
C ASN A 237 -34.74 50.51 -28.65
N LEU A 238 -35.18 49.25 -28.69
CA LEU A 238 -36.44 48.87 -29.31
C LEU A 238 -37.64 49.55 -28.64
N LYS A 239 -37.68 49.63 -27.31
CA LYS A 239 -38.74 50.32 -26.57
C LYS A 239 -38.81 51.81 -26.90
N LYS A 240 -37.66 52.48 -27.02
CA LYS A 240 -37.59 53.88 -27.49
C LYS A 240 -38.14 54.03 -28.90
N LYS A 241 -37.72 53.18 -29.84
CA LYS A 241 -38.25 53.19 -31.22
C LYS A 241 -39.76 52.98 -31.27
N ILE A 242 -40.30 52.07 -30.45
CA ILE A 242 -41.75 51.86 -30.35
C ILE A 242 -42.44 53.15 -29.87
N GLN A 243 -41.93 53.81 -28.83
CA GLN A 243 -42.50 55.07 -28.34
C GLN A 243 -42.43 56.21 -29.36
N GLU A 244 -41.34 56.30 -30.13
CA GLU A 244 -41.23 57.27 -31.23
C GLU A 244 -42.25 56.99 -32.34
N LEU A 245 -42.42 55.72 -32.72
CA LEU A 245 -43.43 55.31 -33.70
C LEU A 245 -44.85 55.59 -33.20
N GLU A 246 -45.14 55.37 -31.91
CA GLU A 246 -46.43 55.72 -31.31
C GLU A 246 -46.69 57.24 -31.34
N LYS A 247 -45.70 58.06 -30.97
CA LYS A 247 -45.79 59.52 -31.07
C LYS A 247 -46.03 59.99 -32.51
N LEU A 248 -45.33 59.41 -33.48
CA LEU A 248 -45.55 59.72 -34.89
C LEU A 248 -46.95 59.32 -35.34
N LYS A 249 -47.47 58.18 -34.87
CA LYS A 249 -48.84 57.75 -35.14
C LYS A 249 -49.87 58.72 -34.56
N GLU A 250 -49.70 59.18 -33.31
CA GLU A 250 -50.59 60.19 -32.71
C GLU A 250 -50.56 61.51 -33.46
N LEU A 251 -49.36 62.01 -33.84
CA LEU A 251 -49.22 63.23 -34.64
C LEU A 251 -49.89 63.09 -36.02
N THR A 252 -49.77 61.92 -36.65
CA THR A 252 -50.40 61.65 -37.94
C THR A 252 -51.92 61.62 -37.81
N LYS A 253 -52.45 60.97 -36.76
CA LYS A 253 -53.87 60.95 -36.45
C LYS A 253 -54.42 62.36 -36.18
N GLY A 254 -53.70 63.18 -35.42
CA GLY A 254 -54.06 64.59 -35.19
C GLY A 254 -54.03 65.44 -36.47
N ARG A 255 -53.10 65.16 -37.39
CA ARG A 255 -53.08 65.79 -38.73
C ARG A 255 -54.28 65.35 -39.57
N GLU A 256 -54.65 64.08 -39.54
CA GLU A 256 -55.84 63.57 -40.24
C GLU A 256 -57.12 64.22 -39.69
N GLU A 257 -57.26 64.34 -38.38
CA GLU A 257 -58.40 65.01 -37.74
C GLU A 257 -58.50 66.49 -38.15
N ARG A 258 -57.38 67.21 -38.18
CA ARG A 258 -57.30 68.60 -38.69
C ARG A 258 -57.64 68.71 -40.18
N LEU A 259 -57.17 67.77 -40.99
CA LEU A 259 -57.51 67.72 -42.42
C LEU A 259 -59.01 67.51 -42.61
N LEU A 260 -59.61 66.67 -41.77
CA LEU A 260 -61.05 66.41 -41.77
C LEU A 260 -61.85 67.65 -41.35
N SER A 261 -61.40 68.38 -40.32
CA SER A 261 -62.04 69.63 -39.88
C SER A 261 -61.94 70.71 -40.96
N LEU A 262 -60.75 70.91 -41.56
CA LEU A 262 -60.53 71.85 -42.66
C LEU A 262 -61.36 71.50 -43.90
N LYS A 263 -61.48 70.21 -44.22
CA LYS A 263 -62.32 69.73 -45.34
C LYS A 263 -63.80 70.03 -45.09
N ASN A 264 -64.27 69.90 -43.84
CA ASN A 264 -65.64 70.24 -43.45
C ASN A 264 -65.88 71.76 -43.45
N GLU A 265 -64.91 72.57 -43.03
CA GLU A 265 -64.98 74.04 -43.11
C GLU A 265 -64.99 74.54 -44.55
N LEU A 266 -64.13 74.00 -45.41
CA LEU A 266 -64.16 74.30 -46.86
C LEU A 266 -65.50 73.92 -47.50
N LYS A 267 -66.14 72.84 -47.03
CA LYS A 267 -67.47 72.43 -47.49
C LYS A 267 -68.55 73.44 -47.08
N LYS A 268 -68.53 73.91 -45.82
CA LYS A 268 -69.42 74.96 -45.32
C LYS A 268 -69.23 76.30 -46.05
N LEU A 269 -67.98 76.70 -46.29
CA LEU A 269 -67.65 77.92 -47.05
C LEU A 269 -68.12 77.83 -48.51
N LYS A 270 -68.02 76.65 -49.14
CA LYS A 270 -68.59 76.40 -50.46
C LYS A 270 -70.11 76.53 -50.49
N GLU A 271 -70.80 76.03 -49.46
CA GLU A 271 -72.26 76.18 -49.32
C GLU A 271 -72.69 77.62 -49.06
N THR A 272 -71.87 78.46 -48.42
CA THR A 272 -72.14 79.91 -48.26
C THR A 272 -71.80 80.74 -49.50
N SER A 273 -70.89 80.28 -50.37
CA SER A 273 -70.55 80.91 -51.65
C SER A 273 -71.52 80.58 -52.80
N LYS A 274 -72.45 79.65 -52.58
CA LYS A 274 -73.60 79.39 -53.47
C LYS A 274 -74.85 80.08 -52.91
N LYS A 275 -74.79 81.39 -52.80
CA LYS A 275 -75.96 82.27 -52.82
C LYS A 275 -76.07 82.87 -54.21
#